data_AF-A0A925GCA6-F1
#
_entry.id   AF-A0A925GCA6-F1
#
_cell.length_a   1.000
_cell.length_b   1.000
_cell.length_c   1.000
_cell.angle_alpha   90.00
_cell.angle_beta   90.00
_cell.angle_gamma   90.00
#
_symmetry.space_group_name_H-M   'P 1'
#
loop_
_entity.id
_entity.type
_entity.pdbx_description
1 polymer ?
#
loop_
_entity_poly.entity_id
_entity_poly.type
_entity_poly.pdbx_seq_one_letter_code
_entity_poly.pdbx_strand_id
1 'polypeptide(L)'
;MDRHLHWVKEFQSRRFAATYSDLLNSKDFGAASRFFLIELYGDKDYALRDAQFARIASALQKYFPASVVETAVALAQLHALTEELDFAMAKACSTVDANRMADESMRYLESWRQVGRPADRTHQLDAVLNVGAELNRLTQIRGLRMMLRMMRGPAKAAGLDALQRFLESGFDTFSEMSGAKNLAEGFLETIANRERTWIGTLTNAPKDLCLRELRASLVT
;
A
#
# COMPACT_ATOMS: atom_id res chain seq x y z
N MET A 1 -22.51 -0.47 -5.44
CA MET A 1 -21.06 -0.36 -5.72
C MET A 1 -20.28 -0.43 -4.41
N ASP A 2 -20.62 0.42 -3.45
CA ASP A 2 -19.92 0.57 -2.16
C ASP A 2 -19.73 -0.73 -1.37
N ARG A 3 -20.75 -1.60 -1.30
CA ARG A 3 -20.66 -2.92 -0.64
C ARG A 3 -19.59 -3.83 -1.26
N HIS A 4 -19.45 -3.84 -2.59
CA HIS A 4 -18.46 -4.68 -3.27
C HIS A 4 -17.05 -4.12 -3.11
N LEU A 5 -16.91 -2.79 -3.10
CA LEU A 5 -15.64 -2.12 -2.85
C LEU A 5 -15.14 -2.43 -1.44
N HIS A 6 -15.98 -2.26 -0.43
CA HIS A 6 -15.64 -2.60 0.95
C HIS A 6 -15.27 -4.09 1.09
N TRP A 7 -16.05 -5.00 0.49
CA TRP A 7 -15.73 -6.43 0.52
C TRP A 7 -14.38 -6.75 -0.14
N VAL A 8 -14.06 -6.12 -1.28
CA VAL A 8 -12.76 -6.33 -1.96
C VAL A 8 -11.62 -5.86 -1.06
N LYS A 9 -11.73 -4.67 -0.49
CA LYS A 9 -10.73 -4.10 0.42
C LYS A 9 -10.53 -4.97 1.67
N GLU A 10 -11.62 -5.44 2.26
CA GLU A 10 -11.59 -6.35 3.42
C GLU A 10 -10.90 -7.68 3.08
N PHE A 11 -11.27 -8.31 1.96
CA PHE A 11 -10.65 -9.55 1.50
C PHE A 11 -9.14 -9.38 1.26
N GLN A 12 -8.76 -8.32 0.53
CA GLN A 12 -7.36 -8.01 0.28
C GLN A 12 -6.60 -7.81 1.59
N SER A 13 -7.13 -6.99 2.49
CA SER A 13 -6.54 -6.72 3.81
C SER A 13 -6.30 -8.00 4.61
N ARG A 14 -7.27 -8.93 4.66
CA ARG A 14 -7.10 -10.22 5.34
C ARG A 14 -6.01 -11.08 4.69
N ARG A 15 -6.02 -11.23 3.36
CA ARG A 15 -5.00 -11.98 2.62
C ARG A 15 -3.60 -11.38 2.84
N PHE A 16 -3.49 -10.06 2.83
CA PHE A 16 -2.26 -9.33 3.13
C PHE A 16 -1.79 -9.62 4.57
N ALA A 17 -2.66 -9.43 5.57
CA ALA A 17 -2.32 -9.68 6.98
C ALA A 17 -1.79 -11.10 7.21
N ALA A 18 -2.39 -12.11 6.59
CA ALA A 18 -1.91 -13.49 6.67
C ALA A 18 -0.56 -13.69 5.94
N THR A 19 -0.42 -13.14 4.73
CA THR A 19 0.82 -13.24 3.93
C THR A 19 2.02 -12.64 4.65
N TYR A 20 1.80 -11.65 5.51
CA TYR A 20 2.84 -10.93 6.25
C TYR A 20 2.78 -11.17 7.76
N SER A 21 2.10 -12.23 8.22
CA SER A 21 1.92 -12.54 9.64
C SER A 21 3.25 -12.71 10.39
N ASP A 22 4.26 -13.27 9.75
CA ASP A 22 5.62 -13.39 10.28
C ASP A 22 6.32 -12.04 10.42
N LEU A 23 6.18 -11.14 9.43
CA LEU A 23 6.76 -9.79 9.51
C LEU A 23 6.03 -8.92 10.53
N LEU A 24 4.70 -9.05 10.64
CA LEU A 24 3.88 -8.38 11.65
C LEU A 24 4.29 -8.74 13.08
N ASN A 25 4.67 -10.00 13.29
CA ASN A 25 5.14 -10.53 14.58
C ASN A 25 6.65 -10.34 14.82
N SER A 26 7.39 -9.86 13.80
CA SER A 26 8.82 -9.60 13.93
C SER A 26 9.09 -8.37 14.81
N LYS A 27 10.11 -8.47 15.67
CA LYS A 27 10.62 -7.31 16.43
C LYS A 27 11.25 -6.26 15.50
N ASP A 28 11.86 -6.70 14.41
CA ASP A 28 12.61 -5.85 13.49
C ASP A 28 11.71 -5.26 12.40
N PHE A 29 10.68 -6.00 11.96
CA PHE A 29 9.82 -5.61 10.85
C PHE A 29 8.38 -5.26 11.24
N GLY A 30 7.97 -5.50 12.49
CA GLY A 30 6.56 -5.38 12.88
C GLY A 30 5.98 -3.98 12.70
N ALA A 31 6.72 -2.94 13.11
CA ALA A 31 6.27 -1.55 12.98
C ALA A 31 6.14 -1.15 11.50
N ALA A 32 7.16 -1.46 10.70
CA ALA A 32 7.18 -1.23 9.26
C ALA A 32 6.06 -1.97 8.52
N SER A 33 5.86 -3.25 8.86
CA SER A 33 4.80 -4.08 8.29
C SER A 33 3.43 -3.51 8.59
N ARG A 34 3.18 -3.07 9.83
CA ARG A 34 1.93 -2.41 10.21
C ARG A 34 1.73 -1.10 9.47
N PHE A 35 2.74 -0.24 9.42
CA PHE A 35 2.65 1.01 8.66
C PHE A 35 2.34 0.74 7.19
N PHE A 36 3.09 -0.15 6.56
CA PHE A 36 2.93 -0.49 5.15
C PHE A 36 1.54 -1.08 4.87
N LEU A 37 1.07 -2.04 5.67
CA LEU A 37 -0.24 -2.66 5.51
C LEU A 37 -1.39 -1.69 5.78
N ILE A 38 -1.28 -0.87 6.82
CA ILE A 38 -2.33 0.09 7.18
C ILE A 38 -2.36 1.22 6.15
N GLU A 39 -1.22 1.79 5.79
CA GLU A 39 -1.19 3.00 4.96
C GLU A 39 -1.32 2.75 3.47
N LEU A 40 -0.89 1.59 2.95
CA LEU A 40 -1.02 1.24 1.52
C LEU A 40 -2.27 0.41 1.20
N TYR A 41 -2.74 -0.41 2.15
CA TYR A 41 -3.83 -1.37 1.93
C TYR A 41 -4.95 -1.29 2.97
N GLY A 42 -4.91 -0.34 3.90
CA GLY A 42 -5.93 -0.22 4.94
C GLY A 42 -7.28 0.27 4.39
N ASP A 43 -8.36 -0.16 5.04
CA ASP A 43 -9.75 0.23 4.74
C ASP A 43 -10.08 1.66 5.24
N LYS A 44 -9.08 2.54 5.43
CA LYS A 44 -9.32 3.92 5.85
C LYS A 44 -9.73 4.77 4.65
N ASP A 45 -10.62 5.73 4.87
CA ASP A 45 -10.97 6.74 3.89
C ASP A 45 -9.79 7.72 3.69
N TYR A 46 -9.06 7.52 2.61
CA TYR A 46 -7.92 8.35 2.22
C TYR A 46 -8.30 9.54 1.32
N ALA A 47 -9.59 9.74 1.02
CA ALA A 47 -10.03 10.76 0.08
C ALA A 47 -9.57 12.18 0.46
N LEU A 48 -9.53 12.49 1.77
CA LEU A 48 -9.05 13.78 2.26
C LEU A 48 -7.55 13.97 2.02
N ARG A 49 -6.75 12.92 2.22
CA ARG A 49 -5.30 12.94 2.00
C ARG A 49 -4.99 13.05 0.51
N ASP A 50 -5.70 12.28 -0.32
CA ASP A 50 -5.52 12.24 -1.77
C ASP A 50 -5.93 13.58 -2.43
N ALA A 51 -7.01 14.20 -1.93
CA ALA A 51 -7.39 15.55 -2.33
C ALA A 51 -6.38 16.63 -1.89
N GLN A 52 -5.64 16.39 -0.81
CA GLN A 52 -4.52 17.25 -0.37
C GLN A 52 -3.28 17.02 -1.24
N PHE A 53 -3.01 15.80 -1.69
CA PHE A 53 -1.90 15.50 -2.61
C PHE A 53 -1.98 16.27 -3.92
N ALA A 54 -3.17 16.39 -4.51
CA ALA A 54 -3.40 17.20 -5.71
C ALA A 54 -3.00 18.69 -5.55
N ARG A 55 -2.92 19.18 -4.32
CA ARG A 55 -2.61 20.59 -3.98
C ARG A 55 -1.14 20.81 -3.59
N ILE A 56 -0.33 19.75 -3.51
CA ILE A 56 1.07 19.79 -3.06
C ILE A 56 1.99 20.55 -4.01
N ALA A 57 1.76 20.41 -5.32
CA ALA A 57 2.75 20.75 -6.33
C ALA A 57 3.25 22.19 -6.23
N SER A 58 2.40 23.15 -5.85
CA SER A 58 2.78 24.56 -5.74
C SER A 58 3.00 25.04 -4.30
N ALA A 59 2.39 24.40 -3.30
CA ALA A 59 2.47 24.86 -1.90
C ALA A 59 3.74 24.39 -1.16
N LEU A 60 4.27 23.20 -1.50
CA LEU A 60 5.35 22.56 -0.74
C LEU A 60 6.74 22.66 -1.38
N GLN A 61 6.83 22.90 -2.70
CA GLN A 61 8.13 23.01 -3.41
C GLN A 61 9.07 24.08 -2.85
N LYS A 62 8.54 25.14 -2.23
CA LYS A 62 9.36 26.21 -1.62
C LYS A 62 10.03 25.82 -0.30
N TYR A 63 9.55 24.77 0.37
CA TYR A 63 9.91 24.48 1.76
C TYR A 63 10.50 23.08 1.98
N PHE A 64 10.29 22.16 1.04
CA PHE A 64 10.81 20.79 1.11
C PHE A 64 11.89 20.52 0.08
N PRO A 65 12.88 19.65 0.38
CA PRO A 65 13.76 19.10 -0.64
C PRO A 65 12.95 18.46 -1.77
N ALA A 66 13.44 18.57 -3.01
CA ALA A 66 12.77 18.02 -4.19
C ALA A 66 12.41 16.53 -4.01
N SER A 67 13.32 15.73 -3.43
CA SER A 67 13.10 14.31 -3.16
C SER A 67 11.91 14.01 -2.24
N VAL A 68 11.64 14.88 -1.26
CA VAL A 68 10.47 14.73 -0.37
C VAL A 68 9.18 14.99 -1.14
N VAL A 69 9.18 16.02 -2.01
CA VAL A 69 8.04 16.34 -2.86
C VAL A 69 7.79 15.23 -3.87
N GLU A 70 8.84 14.71 -4.51
CA GLU A 70 8.78 13.58 -5.45
C GLU A 70 8.23 12.33 -4.78
N THR A 71 8.69 12.00 -3.57
CA THR A 71 8.19 10.87 -2.78
C THR A 71 6.71 11.03 -2.45
N ALA A 72 6.29 12.24 -2.07
CA ALA A 72 4.88 12.54 -1.81
C ALA A 72 4.03 12.37 -3.08
N VAL A 73 4.51 12.84 -4.24
CA VAL A 73 3.81 12.66 -5.52
C VAL A 73 3.72 11.19 -5.91
N ALA A 74 4.79 10.42 -5.75
CA ALA A 74 4.81 8.98 -6.03
C ALA A 74 3.80 8.22 -5.15
N LEU A 75 3.70 8.59 -3.87
CA LEU A 75 2.70 8.04 -2.95
C LEU A 75 1.26 8.35 -3.41
N ALA A 76 1.00 9.59 -3.84
CA ALA A 76 -0.31 9.96 -4.38
C ALA A 76 -0.71 9.14 -5.61
N GLN A 77 0.23 8.97 -6.55
CA GLN A 77 0.03 8.18 -7.76
C GLN A 77 -0.22 6.70 -7.44
N LEU A 78 0.54 6.16 -6.49
CA LEU A 78 0.34 4.80 -6.00
C LEU A 78 -1.07 4.61 -5.41
N HIS A 79 -1.55 5.55 -4.59
CA HIS A 79 -2.91 5.49 -4.06
C HIS A 79 -3.99 5.58 -5.13
N ALA A 80 -3.84 6.50 -6.09
CA ALA A 80 -4.78 6.60 -7.21
C ALA A 80 -4.86 5.29 -8.00
N LEU A 81 -3.72 4.65 -8.27
CA LEU A 81 -3.68 3.35 -8.94
C LEU A 81 -4.32 2.24 -8.09
N THR A 82 -4.07 2.22 -6.78
CA THR A 82 -4.71 1.26 -5.85
C THR A 82 -6.22 1.37 -5.89
N GLU A 83 -6.77 2.59 -5.75
CA GLU A 83 -8.21 2.83 -5.80
C GLU A 83 -8.82 2.45 -7.15
N GLU A 84 -8.15 2.76 -8.25
CA GLU A 84 -8.61 2.38 -9.59
C GLU A 84 -8.72 0.86 -9.74
N LEU A 85 -7.72 0.13 -9.24
CA LEU A 85 -7.68 -1.33 -9.29
C LEU A 85 -8.73 -1.96 -8.35
N ASP A 86 -8.95 -1.38 -7.17
CA ASP A 86 -9.97 -1.86 -6.23
C ASP A 86 -11.39 -1.58 -6.74
N PHE A 87 -11.61 -0.44 -7.39
CA PHE A 87 -12.86 -0.15 -8.08
C PHE A 87 -13.11 -1.13 -9.24
N ALA A 88 -12.08 -1.43 -10.04
CA ALA A 88 -12.18 -2.43 -11.10
C ALA A 88 -12.54 -3.82 -10.54
N MET A 89 -11.90 -4.23 -9.45
CA MET A 89 -12.21 -5.47 -8.72
C MET A 89 -13.64 -5.47 -8.19
N ALA A 90 -14.10 -4.36 -7.60
CA ALA A 90 -15.46 -4.22 -7.08
C ALA A 90 -16.51 -4.36 -8.20
N LYS A 91 -16.24 -3.75 -9.35
CA LYS A 91 -17.10 -3.86 -10.55
C LYS A 91 -17.16 -5.30 -11.04
N ALA A 92 -16.03 -6.00 -11.18
CA ALA A 92 -16.00 -7.41 -11.57
C ALA A 92 -16.74 -8.28 -10.55
N CYS A 93 -16.47 -8.07 -9.26
CA CYS A 93 -17.09 -8.76 -8.14
C CYS A 93 -18.62 -8.58 -8.06
N SER A 94 -19.15 -7.47 -8.58
CA SER A 94 -20.60 -7.22 -8.68
C SER A 94 -21.28 -8.02 -9.79
N THR A 95 -20.53 -8.43 -10.80
CA THR A 95 -21.03 -9.28 -11.90
C THR A 95 -20.97 -10.77 -11.57
N VAL A 96 -20.21 -11.14 -10.54
CA VAL A 96 -20.13 -12.50 -10.04
C VAL A 96 -21.36 -12.80 -9.16
N ASP A 97 -22.13 -13.83 -9.54
CA ASP A 97 -23.33 -14.25 -8.81
C ASP A 97 -22.97 -14.77 -7.40
N ALA A 98 -23.18 -13.92 -6.40
CA ALA A 98 -22.88 -14.22 -4.99
C ALA A 98 -23.71 -15.38 -4.45
N ASN A 99 -24.89 -15.68 -5.02
CA ASN A 99 -25.73 -16.81 -4.57
C ASN A 99 -25.22 -18.15 -5.11
N ARG A 100 -24.44 -18.15 -6.20
CA ARG A 100 -23.81 -19.35 -6.76
C ARG A 100 -22.39 -19.58 -6.24
N MET A 101 -21.74 -18.57 -5.68
CA MET A 101 -20.34 -18.63 -5.25
C MET A 101 -20.21 -18.30 -3.76
N ALA A 102 -20.58 -19.27 -2.92
CA ALA A 102 -20.44 -19.16 -1.45
C ALA A 102 -18.98 -19.05 -0.99
N ASP A 103 -18.02 -19.50 -1.82
CA ASP A 103 -16.60 -19.41 -1.52
C ASP A 103 -16.03 -18.04 -1.92
N GLU A 104 -15.63 -17.26 -0.91
CA GLU A 104 -15.01 -15.95 -1.08
C GLU A 104 -13.71 -15.98 -1.89
N SER A 105 -12.91 -17.05 -1.77
CA SER A 105 -11.66 -17.19 -2.52
C SER A 105 -11.93 -17.35 -4.01
N MET A 106 -12.99 -18.11 -4.35
CA MET A 106 -13.39 -18.28 -5.74
C MET A 106 -13.94 -16.97 -6.32
N ARG A 107 -14.76 -16.26 -5.55
CA ARG A 107 -15.28 -14.96 -5.96
C ARG A 107 -14.17 -13.94 -6.21
N TYR A 108 -13.16 -13.88 -5.34
CA TYR A 108 -12.03 -12.98 -5.51
C TYR A 108 -11.19 -13.34 -6.74
N LEU A 109 -10.86 -14.63 -6.92
CA LEU A 109 -10.05 -15.10 -8.05
C LEU A 109 -10.72 -14.84 -9.41
N GLU A 110 -12.03 -15.11 -9.53
CA GLU A 110 -12.76 -14.80 -10.76
C GLU A 110 -12.78 -13.29 -11.03
N SER A 111 -12.98 -12.47 -10.00
CA SER A 111 -12.93 -11.01 -10.12
C SER A 111 -11.54 -10.53 -10.59
N TRP A 112 -10.47 -11.09 -10.03
CA TRP A 112 -9.09 -10.79 -10.44
C TRP A 112 -8.84 -11.10 -11.91
N ARG A 113 -9.24 -12.30 -12.35
CA ARG A 113 -9.04 -12.73 -13.74
C ARG A 113 -9.89 -11.95 -14.72
N GLN A 114 -11.11 -11.59 -14.33
CA GLN A 114 -11.98 -10.74 -15.13
C GLN A 114 -11.44 -9.32 -15.27
N VAL A 115 -10.83 -8.75 -14.21
CA VAL A 115 -10.15 -7.45 -14.30
C VAL A 115 -8.97 -7.53 -15.26
N GLY A 116 -8.14 -8.57 -15.17
CA GLY A 116 -7.15 -8.87 -16.21
C GLY A 116 -6.05 -7.81 -16.37
N ARG A 117 -5.65 -7.12 -15.29
CA ARG A 117 -4.63 -6.05 -15.29
C ARG A 117 -3.35 -6.42 -14.52
N PRO A 118 -2.67 -7.55 -14.83
CA PRO A 118 -1.46 -7.94 -14.11
C PRO A 118 -0.31 -6.94 -14.31
N ALA A 119 -0.22 -6.30 -15.49
CA ALA A 119 0.77 -5.26 -15.75
C ALA A 119 0.64 -4.10 -14.76
N ASP A 120 -0.57 -3.60 -14.52
CA ASP A 120 -0.80 -2.51 -13.59
C ASP A 120 -0.57 -2.92 -12.14
N ARG A 121 -0.82 -4.19 -11.79
CA ARG A 121 -0.44 -4.75 -10.48
C ARG A 121 1.08 -4.82 -10.31
N THR A 122 1.83 -5.14 -11.36
CA THR A 122 3.30 -5.05 -11.34
C THR A 122 3.77 -3.61 -11.19
N HIS A 123 3.17 -2.65 -11.92
CA HIS A 123 3.49 -1.22 -11.77
C HIS A 123 3.18 -0.71 -10.35
N GLN A 124 2.06 -1.15 -9.77
CA GLN A 124 1.70 -0.86 -8.38
C GLN A 124 2.77 -1.36 -7.41
N LEU A 125 3.25 -2.61 -7.59
CA LEU A 125 4.32 -3.17 -6.78
C LEU A 125 5.64 -2.42 -6.96
N ASP A 126 6.03 -2.08 -8.18
CA ASP A 126 7.27 -1.34 -8.43
C ASP A 126 7.21 0.07 -7.80
N ALA A 127 6.05 0.75 -7.90
CA ALA A 127 5.84 2.04 -7.25
C ALA A 127 5.95 1.94 -5.71
N VAL A 128 5.37 0.89 -5.12
CA VAL A 128 5.52 0.54 -3.71
C VAL A 128 7.00 0.41 -3.30
N LEU A 129 7.80 -0.33 -4.08
CA LEU A 129 9.19 -0.60 -3.77
C LEU A 129 10.04 0.66 -3.90
N ASN A 130 9.79 1.45 -4.94
CA ASN A 130 10.46 2.72 -5.17
C ASN A 130 10.20 3.72 -4.05
N VAL A 131 8.94 3.85 -3.62
CA VAL A 131 8.57 4.69 -2.47
C VAL A 131 9.29 4.23 -1.20
N GLY A 132 9.29 2.93 -0.91
CA GLY A 132 9.96 2.41 0.28
C GLY A 132 11.47 2.64 0.26
N ALA A 133 12.10 2.47 -0.89
CA ALA A 133 13.53 2.73 -1.07
C ALA A 133 13.86 4.22 -0.86
N GLU A 134 13.03 5.12 -1.39
CA GLU A 134 13.23 6.56 -1.23
C GLU A 134 12.97 7.02 0.21
N LEU A 135 11.94 6.50 0.88
CA LEU A 135 11.72 6.75 2.31
C LEU A 135 12.93 6.33 3.14
N ASN A 136 13.51 5.15 2.88
CA ASN A 136 14.73 4.72 3.54
C ASN A 136 15.93 5.65 3.26
N ARG A 137 16.01 6.24 2.06
CA ARG A 137 17.04 7.22 1.71
C ARG A 137 16.84 8.54 2.45
N LEU A 138 15.59 9.01 2.50
CA LEU A 138 15.20 10.25 3.16
C LEU A 138 15.48 10.20 4.67
N THR A 139 15.29 9.06 5.33
CA THR A 139 15.57 8.92 6.78
C THR A 139 17.04 9.14 7.13
N GLN A 140 17.96 8.96 6.18
CA GLN A 140 19.39 9.23 6.35
C GLN A 140 19.75 10.72 6.25
N ILE A 141 18.84 11.58 5.79
CA ILE A 141 19.09 13.01 5.65
C ILE A 141 19.06 13.67 7.03
N ARG A 142 20.22 14.19 7.46
CA ARG A 142 20.37 14.87 8.75
C ARG A 142 19.42 16.05 8.86
N GLY A 143 18.68 16.12 9.96
CA GLY A 143 17.76 17.21 10.23
C GLY A 143 16.41 17.13 9.49
N LEU A 144 16.21 16.17 8.58
CA LEU A 144 14.94 16.04 7.86
C LEU A 144 13.76 15.77 8.80
N ARG A 145 13.98 14.97 9.85
CA ARG A 145 12.98 14.75 10.91
C ARG A 145 12.55 16.06 11.57
N MET A 146 13.50 16.94 11.86
CA MET A 146 13.22 18.24 12.49
C MET A 146 12.47 19.16 11.52
N MET A 147 12.88 19.21 10.26
CA MET A 147 12.17 19.97 9.22
C MET A 147 10.73 19.50 9.07
N LEU A 148 10.48 18.19 9.00
CA LEU A 148 9.13 17.64 8.99
C LEU A 148 8.31 18.11 10.20
N ARG A 149 8.86 18.03 11.41
CA ARG A 149 8.15 18.48 12.63
C ARG A 149 7.82 19.97 12.62
N MET A 150 8.72 20.81 12.12
CA MET A 150 8.50 22.26 12.00
C MET A 150 7.40 22.59 10.98
N MET A 151 7.21 21.74 9.98
CA MET A 151 6.19 21.95 8.93
C MET A 151 4.76 21.63 9.36
N ARG A 152 4.53 21.09 10.56
CA ARG A 152 3.17 20.85 11.10
C ARG A 152 2.28 22.09 11.08
N GLY A 153 2.80 23.23 11.53
CA GLY A 153 2.05 24.50 11.56
C GLY A 153 1.71 25.02 10.15
N PRO A 154 2.71 25.23 9.29
CA PRO A 154 2.50 25.65 7.90
C PRO A 154 1.60 24.70 7.10
N ALA A 155 1.79 23.38 7.24
CA ALA A 155 0.95 22.39 6.56
C ALA A 155 -0.51 22.48 7.01
N LYS A 156 -0.77 22.62 8.32
CA LYS A 156 -2.13 22.81 8.83
C LYS A 156 -2.77 24.09 8.31
N ALA A 157 -2.03 25.20 8.28
CA ALA A 157 -2.51 26.47 7.74
C ALA A 157 -2.84 26.38 6.24
N ALA A 158 -2.09 25.57 5.48
CA ALA A 158 -2.34 25.28 4.06
C ALA A 158 -3.41 24.20 3.82
N GLY A 159 -4.00 23.62 4.88
CA GLY A 159 -4.97 22.53 4.77
C GLY A 159 -4.37 21.19 4.33
N LEU A 160 -3.07 20.98 4.58
CA LEU A 160 -2.27 19.79 4.22
C LEU A 160 -1.94 18.92 5.46
N ASP A 161 -2.75 18.99 6.50
CA ASP A 161 -2.46 18.34 7.78
C ASP A 161 -2.47 16.81 7.72
N ALA A 162 -3.32 16.20 6.86
CA ALA A 162 -3.36 14.75 6.71
C ALA A 162 -2.11 14.23 5.98
N LEU A 163 -1.70 14.94 4.92
CA LEU A 163 -0.44 14.68 4.22
C LEU A 163 0.77 14.78 5.15
N GLN A 164 0.85 15.84 5.94
CA GLN A 164 1.97 16.07 6.85
C GLN A 164 2.09 14.96 7.89
N ARG A 165 0.97 14.55 8.50
CA ARG A 165 0.94 13.42 9.44
C ARG A 165 1.39 12.12 8.79
N PHE A 166 0.97 11.90 7.55
CA PHE A 166 1.37 10.73 6.78
C PHE A 166 2.88 10.70 6.49
N LEU A 167 3.46 11.79 5.98
CA LEU A 167 4.90 11.89 5.72
C LEU A 167 5.73 11.70 6.99
N GLU A 168 5.28 12.30 8.11
CA GLU A 168 5.96 12.16 9.39
C GLU A 168 5.88 10.72 9.93
N SER A 169 4.73 10.07 9.84
CA SER A 169 4.54 8.67 10.27
C SER A 169 5.39 7.71 9.43
N GLY A 170 5.47 7.92 8.12
CA GLY A 170 6.32 7.12 7.24
C GLY A 170 7.80 7.33 7.56
N PHE A 171 8.23 8.58 7.73
CA PHE A 171 9.59 8.90 8.12
C PHE A 171 9.98 8.23 9.45
N ASP A 172 9.17 8.37 10.49
CA ASP A 172 9.47 7.82 11.81
C ASP A 172 9.58 6.29 11.75
N THR A 173 8.66 5.62 11.03
CA THR A 173 8.66 4.16 10.88
C THR A 173 9.91 3.64 10.16
N PHE A 174 10.28 4.25 9.03
CA PHE A 174 11.48 3.84 8.30
C PHE A 174 12.77 4.26 9.01
N SER A 175 12.74 5.33 9.80
CA SER A 175 13.89 5.76 10.61
C SER A 175 14.24 4.71 11.65
N GLU A 176 13.25 4.05 12.26
CA GLU A 176 13.45 2.97 13.23
C GLU A 176 14.14 1.75 12.59
N MET A 177 13.79 1.40 11.35
CA MET A 177 14.44 0.30 10.62
C MET A 177 15.87 0.63 10.19
N SER A 178 16.10 1.89 9.83
CA SER A 178 17.36 2.33 9.22
C SER A 178 18.56 2.37 10.17
N GLY A 179 18.32 2.23 11.48
CA GLY A 179 19.36 2.15 12.52
C GLY A 179 20.17 0.85 12.48
N ALA A 180 19.67 -0.21 11.84
CA ALA A 180 20.40 -1.45 11.62
C ALA A 180 20.68 -1.63 10.12
N LYS A 181 21.95 -1.89 9.78
CA LYS A 181 22.38 -2.02 8.37
C LYS A 181 21.53 -3.07 7.65
N ASN A 182 20.89 -2.66 6.56
CA ASN A 182 20.19 -3.49 5.56
C ASN A 182 18.82 -4.06 5.96
N LEU A 183 18.21 -3.68 7.08
CA LEU A 183 16.86 -4.16 7.42
C LEU A 183 15.79 -3.66 6.43
N ALA A 184 15.86 -2.39 6.03
CA ALA A 184 14.90 -1.83 5.07
C ALA A 184 14.97 -2.52 3.70
N GLU A 185 16.17 -2.84 3.23
CA GLU A 185 16.39 -3.55 1.96
C GLU A 185 15.81 -4.97 2.01
N GLY A 186 16.12 -5.74 3.06
CA GLY A 186 15.59 -7.10 3.24
C GLY A 186 14.05 -7.13 3.38
N PHE A 187 13.47 -6.11 4.02
CA PHE A 187 12.02 -5.95 4.10
C PHE A 187 11.39 -5.73 2.72
N LEU A 188 11.94 -4.80 1.93
CA LEU A 188 11.45 -4.52 0.57
C LEU A 188 11.63 -5.72 -0.37
N GLU A 189 12.74 -6.45 -0.26
CA GLU A 189 12.96 -7.69 -1.02
C GLU A 189 11.91 -8.75 -0.67
N THR A 190 11.57 -8.88 0.61
CA THR A 190 10.53 -9.81 1.07
C THR A 190 9.17 -9.46 0.47
N ILE A 191 8.79 -8.19 0.47
CA ILE A 191 7.55 -7.71 -0.17
C ILE A 191 7.58 -8.01 -1.67
N ALA A 192 8.67 -7.67 -2.35
CA ALA A 192 8.82 -7.87 -3.78
C ALA A 192 8.62 -9.34 -4.16
N ASN A 193 9.25 -10.26 -3.43
CA ASN A 193 9.17 -11.70 -3.71
C ASN A 193 7.77 -12.26 -3.47
N ARG A 194 7.13 -11.89 -2.35
CA ARG A 194 5.78 -12.37 -2.00
C ARG A 194 4.73 -11.83 -2.96
N GLU A 195 4.72 -10.53 -3.24
CA GLU A 195 3.71 -9.95 -4.13
C GLU A 195 3.91 -10.38 -5.60
N ARG A 196 5.15 -10.52 -6.09
CA ARG A 196 5.37 -11.10 -7.44
C ARG A 196 4.83 -12.52 -7.54
N THR A 197 5.03 -13.32 -6.50
CA THR A 197 4.49 -14.69 -6.43
C THR A 197 2.96 -14.67 -6.47
N TRP A 198 2.32 -13.81 -5.68
CA TRP A 198 0.87 -13.66 -5.67
C TRP A 198 0.31 -13.17 -7.00
N ILE A 199 0.88 -12.11 -7.58
CA ILE A 199 0.47 -11.58 -8.89
C ILE A 199 0.60 -12.68 -9.95
N GLY A 200 1.72 -13.39 -9.99
CA GLY A 200 1.95 -14.49 -10.91
C GLY A 200 0.95 -15.64 -10.73
N THR A 201 0.69 -16.03 -9.48
CA THR A 201 -0.23 -17.12 -9.12
C THR A 201 -1.66 -16.79 -9.54
N LEU A 202 -2.20 -15.66 -9.08
CA LEU A 202 -3.59 -15.26 -9.37
C LEU A 202 -3.86 -15.10 -10.87
N THR A 203 -2.82 -14.70 -11.62
CA THR A 203 -2.91 -14.47 -13.07
C THR A 203 -2.79 -15.78 -13.87
N ASN A 204 -1.78 -16.61 -13.59
CA ASN A 204 -1.36 -17.68 -14.51
C ASN A 204 -1.55 -19.10 -13.98
N ALA A 205 -1.63 -19.31 -12.65
CA ALA A 205 -1.65 -20.66 -12.10
C ALA A 205 -2.99 -21.38 -12.37
N PRO A 206 -3.03 -22.72 -12.31
CA PRO A 206 -4.28 -23.47 -12.30
C PRO A 206 -5.24 -23.01 -11.19
N LYS A 207 -6.55 -23.01 -11.47
CA LYS A 207 -7.57 -22.47 -10.55
C LYS A 207 -7.55 -23.18 -9.18
N ASP A 208 -7.38 -24.49 -9.16
CA ASP A 208 -7.27 -25.31 -7.95
C ASP A 208 -6.09 -24.91 -7.06
N LEU A 209 -4.92 -24.63 -7.67
CA LEU A 209 -3.75 -24.11 -6.95
C LEU A 209 -4.07 -22.75 -6.32
N CYS A 210 -4.58 -21.80 -7.10
CA CYS A 210 -4.93 -20.47 -6.58
C CYS A 210 -5.91 -20.52 -5.41
N LEU A 211 -6.96 -21.34 -5.52
CA LEU A 211 -7.97 -21.47 -4.47
C LEU A 211 -7.39 -22.08 -3.20
N ARG A 212 -6.49 -23.06 -3.32
CA ARG A 212 -5.81 -23.64 -2.16
C ARG A 212 -4.98 -22.58 -1.42
N GLU A 213 -4.15 -21.83 -2.14
CA GLU A 213 -3.30 -20.80 -1.55
C GLU A 213 -4.13 -19.66 -0.94
N LEU A 214 -5.18 -19.18 -1.63
CA LEU A 214 -6.08 -18.16 -1.10
C LEU A 214 -6.78 -18.62 0.18
N ARG A 215 -7.37 -19.83 0.19
CA ARG A 215 -8.03 -20.37 1.38
C ARG A 215 -7.06 -20.55 2.53
N ALA A 216 -5.84 -21.05 2.26
CA ALA A 216 -4.81 -21.18 3.28
C ALA A 216 -4.45 -19.83 3.92
N SER A 217 -4.43 -18.75 3.12
CA SER A 217 -4.17 -17.39 3.62
C SER A 217 -5.33 -16.74 4.39
N LEU A 218 -6.52 -17.36 4.47
CA LEU A 218 -7.69 -16.74 5.10
C LEU A 218 -8.15 -17.46 6.39
N VAL A 219 -7.46 -18.53 6.79
CA VAL A 219 -7.79 -19.36 7.98
C VAL A 219 -7.02 -18.92 9.25
N THR A 220 -6.06 -18.00 9.11
CA THR A 220 -5.28 -17.39 10.21
C THR A 220 -5.86 -16.07 10.68
#